data_AF-A0ABD8AL00-F1
#
_entry.id   AF-A0ABD8AL00-F1
#
_cell.length_a   1.000
_cell.length_b   1.000
_cell.length_c   1.000
_cell.angle_alpha   90.00
_cell.angle_beta   90.00
_cell.angle_gamma   90.00
#
_symmetry.space_group_name_H-M   'P 1'
#
loop_
_entity.id
_entity.type
_entity.pdbx_description
1 polymer ?
#
loop_
_entity_poly.entity_id
_entity_poly.type
_entity_poly.pdbx_seq_one_letter_code
_entity_poly.pdbx_strand_id
1 'polypeptide(L)' 'MDQEAIEYSIEFQDSYGIIYTRELRAESIAEAKIIIQNNYPDVVIRAVTRITENDK' A
#
# COMPACT_ATOMS: atom_id res chain seq x y z
N MET A 1 2.93 -19.42 13.88
CA MET A 1 3.84 -18.26 13.89
C MET A 1 2.99 -17.07 13.46
N ASP A 2 2.41 -16.37 14.43
CA ASP A 2 1.69 -15.12 14.18
C ASP A 2 2.73 -14.02 13.99
N GLN A 3 3.25 -13.90 12.77
CA GLN A 3 3.98 -12.69 12.42
C GLN A 3 2.95 -11.56 12.39
N GLU A 4 3.13 -10.56 13.26
CA GLU A 4 2.38 -9.30 13.21
C GLU A 4 2.49 -8.75 11.79
N ALA A 5 1.43 -8.94 10.99
CA ALA A 5 1.40 -8.45 9.64
C ALA A 5 1.49 -6.92 9.68
N ILE A 6 2.48 -6.36 9.01
CA ILE A 6 2.76 -4.93 9.05
C ILE A 6 1.69 -4.20 8.24
N GLU A 7 1.05 -3.20 8.84
CA GLU A 7 0.08 -2.35 8.16
C GLU A 7 0.80 -1.25 7.38
N TYR A 8 0.41 -1.06 6.11
CA TYR A 8 0.92 -0.03 5.22
C TYR A 8 -0.23 0.78 4.64
N SER A 9 -0.07 2.09 4.53
CA SER A 9 -0.90 3.00 3.75
C SER A 9 -0.20 3.30 2.43
N ILE A 10 -0.88 3.08 1.31
CA ILE A 10 -0.32 3.25 -0.03
C ILE A 10 -1.13 4.30 -0.78
N GLU A 11 -0.44 5.33 -1.26
CA GLU A 11 -0.98 6.31 -2.20
C GLU A 11 -0.64 5.89 -3.62
N PHE A 12 -1.65 5.79 -4.49
CA PHE A 12 -1.47 5.48 -5.91
C PHE A 12 -2.41 6.32 -6.78
N GLN A 13 -2.01 6.54 -8.03
CA GLN A 13 -2.71 7.38 -8.98
C GLN A 13 -3.08 6.57 -10.23
N ASP A 14 -4.32 6.68 -10.69
CA ASP A 14 -4.76 6.07 -11.94
C ASP A 14 -4.36 6.89 -13.18
N SER A 15 -4.66 6.35 -14.36
CA SER A 15 -4.40 6.98 -15.65
C SER A 15 -5.18 8.27 -15.90
N TYR A 16 -6.25 8.53 -15.14
CA TYR A 16 -7.03 9.76 -15.18
C TYR A 16 -6.48 10.83 -14.23
N GLY A 17 -5.46 10.51 -13.44
CA GLY A 17 -4.85 11.42 -12.48
C GLY A 17 -5.55 11.44 -11.12
N ILE A 18 -6.50 10.53 -10.86
CA ILE A 18 -7.19 10.44 -9.58
C ILE A 18 -6.28 9.71 -8.59
N ILE A 19 -6.14 10.29 -7.39
CA ILE A 19 -5.31 9.75 -6.32
C ILE A 19 -6.19 8.97 -5.35
N TYR A 20 -5.74 7.77 -5.00
CA TYR A 20 -6.37 6.89 -4.04
C TYR A 20 -5.39 6.55 -2.93
N THR A 21 -5.96 6.24 -1.77
CA THR A 21 -5.21 5.72 -0.62
C THR A 21 -5.80 4.40 -0.20
N ARG A 22 -4.96 3.39 0.01
CA ARG A 22 -5.38 2.07 0.49
C ARG A 22 -4.47 1.58 1.59
N GLU A 23 -5.09 1.19 2.70
CA GLU A 23 -4.40 0.47 3.77
C GLU A 23 -4.45 -1.03 3.51
N LEU A 24 -3.33 -1.70 3.71
CA LEU A 24 -3.22 -3.15 3.57
C LEU A 24 -2.15 -3.73 4.49
N ARG A 25 -2.23 -5.03 4.71
CA ARG A 25 -1.23 -5.79 5.46
C ARG A 25 -0.27 -6.47 4.49
N ALA A 26 1.03 -6.36 4.76
CA ALA A 26 2.08 -7.01 4.01
C ALA A 26 3.29 -7.29 4.92
N GLU A 27 4.14 -8.23 4.53
CA GLU A 27 5.41 -8.55 5.18
C GLU A 27 6.47 -7.49 4.86
N SER A 28 6.33 -6.77 3.73
CA SER A 28 7.29 -5.75 3.31
C SER A 28 6.69 -4.66 2.41
N ILE A 29 7.40 -3.55 2.25
CA ILE A 29 7.07 -2.49 1.27
C ILE A 29 7.00 -3.05 -0.16
N ALA A 30 7.87 -3.99 -0.52
CA ALA A 30 7.90 -4.58 -1.85
C ALA A 30 6.63 -5.38 -2.13
N GLU A 31 6.23 -6.22 -1.19
CA GLU A 31 4.97 -6.98 -1.28
C GLU A 31 3.77 -6.04 -1.31
N ALA A 32 3.75 -5.00 -0.47
CA ALA A 32 2.69 -4.00 -0.45
C ALA A 32 2.48 -3.34 -1.82
N LYS A 33 3.58 -3.02 -2.52
CA LYS A 33 3.55 -2.51 -3.90
C LYS A 33 3.02 -3.53 -4.91
N ILE A 34 3.48 -4.79 -4.80
CA ILE A 34 3.02 -5.88 -5.68
C ILE A 34 1.51 -6.11 -5.54
N ILE A 35 0.97 -6.06 -4.32
CA ILE A 35 -0.46 -6.20 -4.08
C ILE A 35 -1.25 -5.11 -4.82
N ILE A 36 -0.81 -3.85 -4.74
CA ILE A 36 -1.46 -2.75 -5.47
C ILE A 36 -1.36 -2.93 -6.98
N GLN A 37 -0.17 -3.25 -7.50
CA GLN A 37 0.05 -3.43 -8.93
C GLN A 37 -0.72 -4.63 -9.50
N ASN A 38 -0.88 -5.71 -8.74
CA ASN A 38 -1.66 -6.87 -9.18
C ASN A 38 -3.17 -6.57 -9.23
N ASN A 39 -3.69 -5.77 -8.30
CA ASN A 39 -5.10 -5.38 -8.27
C ASN A 39 -5.41 -4.24 -9.27
N TYR A 40 -4.43 -3.37 -9.50
CA TYR A 40 -4.56 -2.17 -10.32
C TYR A 40 -3.31 -2.03 -11.21
N PRO A 41 -3.23 -2.74 -12.35
CA PRO A 41 -2.01 -2.80 -13.16
C PRO A 41 -1.62 -1.46 -13.80
N ASP A 42 -2.59 -0.57 -14.00
CA ASP A 42 -2.38 0.72 -14.70
C ASP A 42 -2.14 1.91 -13.75
N VAL A 43 -1.88 1.67 -12.46
CA VAL A 43 -1.66 2.74 -11.48
C VAL A 43 -0.19 3.00 -11.21
N VAL A 44 0.14 4.25 -10.89
CA VAL A 44 1.46 4.66 -10.43
C VAL A 44 1.42 4.80 -8.91
N ILE A 45 2.27 4.05 -8.22
CA ILE A 45 2.43 4.19 -6.76
C ILE A 45 3.23 5.46 -6.46
N ARG A 46 2.66 6.35 -5.64
CA ARG A 46 3.24 7.64 -5.27
C ARG A 46 3.95 7.59 -3.92
N ALA A 47 3.34 6.94 -2.94
CA ALA A 47 3.90 6.82 -1.59
C ALA A 47 3.51 5.49 -0.95
N VAL A 48 4.39 4.99 -0.06
CA VAL A 48 4.11 3.84 0.81
C VAL A 48 4.58 4.21 2.20
N THR A 49 3.64 4.24 3.14
CA THR A 49 3.87 4.62 4.54
C THR A 49 3.58 3.42 5.42
N ARG A 50 4.52 3.06 6.30
CA ARG A 50 4.26 2.06 7.33
C ARG A 50 3.39 2.68 8.41
N ILE A 51 2.25 2.07 8.71
CA ILE A 51 1.37 2.49 9.80
C ILE A 51 1.91 1.86 11.09
N THR A 52 2.19 2.69 12.08
CA THR A 52 2.55 2.22 13.42
C THR A 52 1.41 2.49 14.39
N GLU A 53 1.29 1.73 15.49
CA GLU A 53 0.21 1.92 16.48
C GLU A 53 0.15 3.34 17.08
N ASN A 54 1.20 4.15 16.91
CA ASN A 54 1.24 5.56 17.31
C ASN A 54 0.54 6.53 16.34
N ASP A 55 0.12 6.09 15.15
CA ASP A 55 -0.54 6.92 14.13
C ASP A 55 -2.08 6.87 14.19
N LYS A 56 -2.66 6.16 15.17
CA LYS A 56 -4.13 6.04 15.37
C LYS A 56 -4.71 7.01 16.39
#